data_AF-A0A4Q6APL7-F1
#
_entry.id   AF-A0A4Q6APL7-F1
#
_cell.length_a   1.000
_cell.length_b   1.000
_cell.length_c   1.000
_cell.angle_alpha   90.00
_cell.angle_beta   90.00
_cell.angle_gamma   90.00
#
_symmetry.space_group_name_H-M   'P 1'
#
loop_
_entity.id
_entity.type
_entity.pdbx_description
1 polymer ?
#
loop_
_entity_poly.entity_id
_entity_poly.type
_entity_poly.pdbx_seq_one_letter_code
_entity_poly.pdbx_strand_id
1 'polypeptide(L)'
;IAFITLCGIASRNGILMISHYLHLMTHEGEEFGKEMIVRGTLERLVPVLMTASTAALALIPLLLAAGEPGKEILHPVAVVIVGGLLSSTLLDLIVTPTAFYLFGRNASEQYMRHQAHKGDML
;
A
#
# COMPACT_ATOMS: atom_id res chain seq x y z
N ILE A 1 4.28 19.92 -6.40
CA ILE A 1 5.25 18.89 -5.94
C ILE A 1 4.63 17.86 -4.98
N ALA A 2 3.96 18.26 -3.89
CA ALA A 2 3.35 17.33 -2.93
C ALA A 2 2.45 16.23 -3.55
N PHE A 3 1.59 16.59 -4.51
CA PHE A 3 0.70 15.62 -5.17
C PHE A 3 1.48 14.54 -5.95
N ILE A 4 2.56 14.93 -6.63
CA ILE A 4 3.42 14.00 -7.38
C ILE A 4 4.15 13.06 -6.41
N THR A 5 4.65 13.60 -5.29
CA THR A 5 5.27 12.80 -4.22
C THR A 5 4.28 11.78 -3.65
N LEU A 6 3.03 12.18 -3.38
CA LEU A 6 1.99 11.30 -2.89
C LEU A 6 1.64 10.19 -3.88
N CYS A 7 1.52 10.51 -5.18
CA CYS A 7 1.32 9.50 -6.22
C CYS A 7 2.48 8.49 -6.27
N GLY A 8 3.72 8.95 -6.12
CA GLY A 8 4.89 8.07 -6.06
C GLY A 8 4.88 7.13 -4.85
N ILE A 9 4.51 7.64 -3.67
CA ILE A 9 4.35 6.83 -2.45
C ILE A 9 3.23 5.79 -2.63
N ALA A 10 2.10 6.21 -3.21
CA ALA A 10 0.96 5.33 -3.49
C ALA A 10 1.35 4.17 -4.42
N SER A 11 1.99 4.49 -5.55
CA SER A 11 2.45 3.51 -6.53
C SER A 11 3.46 2.53 -5.91
N ARG A 12 4.40 3.04 -5.10
CA ARG A 12 5.37 2.19 -4.39
C ARG A 12 4.69 1.22 -3.43
N ASN A 13 3.72 1.69 -2.64
CA ASN A 13 2.99 0.86 -1.68
C ASN A 13 2.17 -0.23 -2.39
N GLY A 14 1.47 0.13 -3.46
CA GLY A 14 0.68 -0.83 -4.26
C GLY A 14 1.55 -1.92 -4.91
N ILE A 15 2.69 -1.55 -5.52
CA ILE A 15 3.63 -2.52 -6.10
C ILE A 15 4.16 -3.48 -5.02
N LEU A 16 4.49 -2.96 -3.84
CA LEU A 16 5.02 -3.76 -2.73
C LEU A 16 4.00 -4.78 -2.21
N MET A 17 2.73 -4.39 -2.13
CA MET A 17 1.61 -5.27 -1.77
C MET A 17 1.46 -6.42 -2.78
N ILE A 18 1.45 -6.11 -4.07
CA ILE A 18 1.32 -7.12 -5.13
C ILE A 18 2.50 -8.09 -5.13
N SER A 19 3.73 -7.57 -4.99
CA SER A 19 4.92 -8.41 -4.85
C SER A 19 4.85 -9.32 -3.63
N HIS A 20 4.29 -8.84 -2.51
CA HIS A 20 4.12 -9.65 -1.31
C HIS A 20 3.13 -10.79 -1.53
N TYR A 21 1.98 -10.53 -2.16
CA TYR A 21 1.05 -11.59 -2.53
C TYR A 21 1.74 -12.62 -3.42
N LEU A 22 2.44 -12.19 -4.47
CA LEU A 22 3.14 -13.10 -5.37
C LEU A 22 4.18 -13.95 -4.65
N HIS A 23 4.89 -13.35 -3.68
CA HIS A 23 5.85 -14.06 -2.83
C HIS A 23 5.17 -15.14 -1.99
N LEU A 24 4.04 -14.85 -1.32
CA LEU A 24 3.27 -15.85 -0.58
C LEU A 24 2.82 -17.01 -1.47
N MET A 25 2.32 -16.73 -2.69
CA MET A 25 1.87 -17.79 -3.61
C MET A 25 3.03 -18.66 -4.14
N THR A 26 4.20 -18.05 -4.38
CA THR A 26 5.33 -18.75 -5.03
C THR A 26 6.27 -19.44 -4.07
N HIS A 27 6.47 -18.87 -2.88
CA HIS A 27 7.46 -19.37 -1.91
C HIS A 27 6.81 -20.06 -0.71
N GLU A 28 5.64 -19.59 -0.24
CA GLU A 28 4.92 -20.24 0.87
C GLU A 28 3.91 -21.29 0.37
N GLY A 29 3.61 -21.33 -0.92
CA GLY A 29 2.68 -22.31 -1.52
C GLY A 29 1.22 -22.10 -1.09
N GLU A 30 0.89 -20.91 -0.57
CA GLU A 30 -0.47 -20.56 -0.15
C GLU A 30 -1.41 -20.55 -1.36
N GLU A 31 -2.52 -21.29 -1.25
CA GLU A 31 -3.57 -21.30 -2.26
C GLU A 31 -4.24 -19.92 -2.34
N PHE A 32 -4.75 -19.58 -3.53
CA PHE A 32 -5.45 -18.31 -3.72
C PHE A 32 -6.76 -18.30 -2.93
N GLY A 33 -6.70 -17.75 -1.73
CA GLY A 33 -7.81 -17.67 -0.80
C GLY A 33 -8.05 -16.25 -0.31
N LYS A 34 -9.27 -16.00 0.15
CA LYS A 34 -9.60 -14.74 0.85
C LYS A 34 -8.70 -14.56 2.09
N GLU A 35 -8.32 -15.67 2.74
CA GLU A 35 -7.47 -15.69 3.92
C GLU A 35 -6.04 -15.22 3.62
N MET A 36 -5.44 -15.70 2.53
CA MET A 36 -4.13 -15.25 2.04
C MET A 36 -4.12 -13.76 1.68
N ILE A 37 -5.18 -13.26 1.03
CA ILE A 37 -5.33 -11.83 0.71
C ILE A 37 -5.40 -11.01 1.99
N VAL A 38 -6.23 -11.41 2.96
CA VAL A 38 -6.38 -10.70 4.23
C VAL A 38 -5.07 -10.71 5.01
N ARG A 39 -4.39 -11.85 5.12
CA ARG A 39 -3.09 -11.98 5.79
C ARG A 39 -2.04 -11.09 5.14
N GLY A 40 -1.88 -11.17 3.82
CA GLY A 40 -0.93 -10.34 3.08
C GLY A 40 -1.26 -8.84 3.15
N THR A 41 -2.55 -8.47 3.19
CA THR A 41 -2.99 -7.08 3.41
C THR A 41 -2.58 -6.60 4.79
N LEU A 42 -2.85 -7.38 5.85
CA LEU A 42 -2.57 -7.01 7.23
C LEU A 42 -1.06 -6.86 7.50
N GLU A 43 -0.23 -7.76 6.96
CA GLU A 43 1.23 -7.69 7.11
C GLU A 43 1.84 -6.43 6.49
N ARG A 44 1.18 -5.83 5.47
CA ARG A 44 1.62 -4.58 4.84
C ARG A 44 0.95 -3.34 5.40
N LEU A 45 -0.28 -3.47 5.86
CA LEU A 45 -1.02 -2.41 6.56
C LEU A 45 -0.20 -1.87 7.74
N VAL A 46 0.44 -2.75 8.52
CA VAL A 46 1.22 -2.35 9.70
C VAL A 46 2.39 -1.40 9.33
N PRO A 47 3.28 -1.75 8.39
CA PRO A 47 4.29 -0.82 7.86
C PRO A 47 3.75 0.51 7.33
N VAL A 48 2.64 0.48 6.57
CA VAL A 48 2.05 1.71 5.99
C VAL A 48 1.56 2.63 7.09
N LEU A 49 0.80 2.10 8.05
CA LEU A 49 0.34 2.85 9.22
C LEU A 49 1.50 3.37 10.06
N MET A 50 2.60 2.62 10.22
CA MET A 50 3.80 3.06 10.92
C MET A 50 4.41 4.32 10.26
N THR A 51 4.54 4.33 8.93
CA THR A 51 5.07 5.51 8.23
C THR A 51 4.10 6.70 8.25
N ALA A 52 2.79 6.44 8.10
CA ALA A 52 1.77 7.49 8.15
C ALA A 52 1.69 8.14 9.54
N SER A 53 1.73 7.34 10.61
CA SER A 53 1.75 7.84 11.99
C SER A 53 3.05 8.60 12.31
N THR A 54 4.20 8.11 11.84
CA THR A 54 5.48 8.83 11.97
C THR A 54 5.43 10.19 11.28
N ALA A 55 4.93 10.25 10.05
CA ALA A 55 4.78 11.52 9.32
C ALA A 55 3.78 12.45 10.00
N ALA A 56 2.65 11.92 10.50
CA ALA A 56 1.70 12.70 11.26
C ALA A 56 2.36 13.32 12.50
N LEU A 57 3.06 12.52 13.31
CA LEU A 57 3.77 12.99 14.51
C LEU A 57 4.82 14.07 14.18
N ALA A 58 5.57 13.90 13.09
CA ALA A 58 6.55 14.88 12.64
C ALA A 58 5.91 16.22 12.22
N LEU A 59 4.68 16.18 11.70
CA LEU A 59 3.96 17.35 11.20
C LEU A 59 3.04 18.01 12.24
N ILE A 60 2.71 17.34 13.36
CA ILE A 60 1.93 17.90 14.48
C ILE A 60 2.45 19.26 14.96
N PRO A 61 3.74 19.44 15.31
CA PRO A 61 4.23 20.74 15.80
C PRO A 61 4.14 21.83 14.73
N LEU A 62 4.24 21.46 13.45
CA LEU A 62 4.13 22.37 12.32
C LEU A 62 2.68 22.81 12.08
N LEU A 63 1.72 21.91 12.31
CA LEU A 63 0.28 22.19 12.30
C LEU A 63 -0.14 23.12 13.44
N LEU A 64 0.41 22.93 14.65
CA LEU A 64 0.09 23.77 15.81
C LEU A 64 0.71 25.18 15.73
N ALA A 65 1.82 25.32 15.00
CA ALA A 65 2.50 26.60 14.80
C ALA A 65 1.92 27.47 13.66
N ALA A 66 0.64 27.25 13.29
CA ALA A 66 -0.04 27.91 12.17
C ALA A 66 -0.07 29.45 12.26
N GLY A 67 0.12 30.03 13.44
CA GLY A 67 0.02 31.47 13.70
C GLY A 67 1.34 32.26 13.71
N GLU A 68 2.50 31.62 13.49
CA GLU A 68 3.80 32.31 13.53
C GLU A 68 4.19 32.91 12.16
N PRO A 69 4.73 34.15 12.11
CA PRO A 69 5.23 34.77 10.89
C PRO A 69 6.30 33.88 10.21
N GLY A 70 6.12 33.57 8.92
CA GLY A 70 7.02 32.70 8.16
C GLY A 70 6.57 31.23 8.01
N LYS A 71 5.48 30.82 8.67
CA LYS A 71 4.91 29.45 8.57
C LYS A 71 3.69 29.35 7.63
N GLU A 72 3.29 30.45 7.00
CA GLU A 72 2.07 30.59 6.17
C GLU A 72 2.02 29.63 4.97
N ILE A 73 3.18 29.24 4.44
CA ILE A 73 3.29 28.28 3.32
C ILE A 73 3.46 26.84 3.85
N LEU A 74 4.10 26.67 5.01
CA LEU A 74 4.39 25.37 5.60
C LEU A 74 3.14 24.67 6.14
N HIS A 75 2.22 25.43 6.73
CA HIS A 75 0.95 24.91 7.24
C HIS A 75 0.08 24.23 6.15
N PRO A 76 -0.28 24.90 5.03
CA PRO A 76 -1.08 24.26 3.97
C PRO A 76 -0.36 23.08 3.31
N VAL A 77 0.98 23.11 3.21
CA VAL A 77 1.77 21.98 2.69
C VAL A 77 1.69 20.78 3.64
N ALA A 78 1.83 20.99 4.95
CA ALA A 78 1.69 19.92 5.95
C ALA A 78 0.29 19.29 5.93
N VAL A 79 -0.76 20.12 5.83
CA VAL A 79 -2.15 19.65 5.72
C VAL A 79 -2.34 18.77 4.48
N VAL A 80 -1.83 19.21 3.31
CA VAL A 80 -1.92 18.42 2.07
C VAL A 80 -1.16 17.09 2.17
N ILE A 81 0.02 17.07 2.81
CA ILE A 81 0.80 15.85 2.98
C ILE A 81 0.07 14.87 3.90
N VAL A 82 -0.42 15.32 5.05
CA VAL A 82 -1.15 14.45 6.00
C VAL A 82 -2.45 13.94 5.38
N GLY A 83 -3.26 14.83 4.82
CA GLY A 83 -4.53 14.44 4.18
C GLY A 83 -4.34 13.56 2.96
N GLY A 84 -3.30 13.83 2.18
CA GLY A 84 -2.93 13.04 1.01
C GLY A 84 -2.40 11.65 1.38
N LEU A 85 -1.57 11.53 2.42
CA LEU A 85 -1.10 10.24 2.93
C LEU A 85 -2.27 9.41 3.45
N LEU A 86 -3.13 9.99 4.29
CA LEU A 86 -4.33 9.32 4.80
C LEU A 86 -5.24 8.83 3.67
N SER A 87 -5.55 9.72 2.72
CA SER A 87 -6.42 9.38 1.58
C SER A 87 -5.79 8.31 0.69
N SER A 88 -4.48 8.39 0.44
CA SER A 88 -3.72 7.42 -0.35
C SER A 88 -3.66 6.05 0.34
N THR A 89 -3.41 6.02 1.65
CA THR A 89 -3.45 4.78 2.44
C THR A 89 -4.83 4.15 2.43
N LEU A 90 -5.89 4.93 2.61
CA LEU A 90 -7.28 4.44 2.51
C LEU A 90 -7.58 3.88 1.12
N LEU A 91 -7.19 4.61 0.07
CA LEU A 91 -7.31 4.13 -1.30
C LEU A 91 -6.54 2.83 -1.51
N ASP A 92 -5.29 2.73 -1.06
CA ASP A 92 -4.47 1.53 -1.24
C ASP A 92 -5.09 0.32 -0.51
N LEU A 93 -5.59 0.51 0.72
CA LEU A 93 -6.25 -0.54 1.50
C LEU A 93 -7.60 -0.98 0.96
N ILE A 94 -8.28 -0.15 0.16
CA ILE A 94 -9.56 -0.51 -0.47
C ILE A 94 -9.30 -1.07 -1.87
N VAL A 95 -8.53 -0.34 -2.68
CA VAL A 95 -8.26 -0.64 -4.09
C VAL A 95 -7.43 -1.90 -4.21
N THR A 96 -6.39 -2.10 -3.42
CA THR A 96 -5.48 -3.24 -3.57
C THR A 96 -6.17 -4.58 -3.29
N PRO A 97 -6.87 -4.81 -2.15
CA PRO A 97 -7.59 -6.06 -1.95
C PRO A 97 -8.81 -6.19 -2.86
N THR A 98 -9.50 -5.10 -3.23
CA THR A 98 -10.63 -5.18 -4.17
C THR A 98 -10.17 -5.54 -5.58
N ALA A 99 -9.09 -4.92 -6.07
CA ALA A 99 -8.49 -5.24 -7.36
C ALA A 99 -7.94 -6.66 -7.37
N PHE A 100 -7.26 -7.08 -6.30
CA PHE A 100 -6.76 -8.44 -6.20
C PHE A 100 -7.89 -9.47 -6.05
N TYR A 101 -8.99 -9.15 -5.37
CA TYR A 101 -10.17 -10.02 -5.33
C TYR A 101 -10.87 -10.13 -6.69
N LEU A 102 -11.00 -9.02 -7.41
CA LEU A 102 -11.73 -8.95 -8.69
C LEU A 102 -10.91 -9.54 -9.85
N PHE A 103 -9.61 -9.26 -9.91
CA PHE A 103 -8.72 -9.70 -11.00
C PHE A 103 -7.87 -10.92 -10.63
N GLY A 104 -7.62 -11.14 -9.35
CA GLY A 104 -6.69 -12.17 -8.90
C GLY A 104 -7.22 -13.58 -9.07
N ARG A 105 -8.54 -13.81 -9.20
CA ARG A 105 -9.09 -15.15 -9.51
C ARG A 105 -8.62 -15.67 -10.87
N ASN A 106 -8.66 -14.84 -11.91
CA ASN A 106 -8.14 -15.21 -13.24
C ASN A 106 -6.61 -15.28 -13.25
N ALA A 107 -5.93 -14.41 -12.50
CA ALA A 107 -4.48 -14.40 -12.43
C ALA A 107 -3.92 -15.61 -11.66
N SER A 108 -4.58 -16.05 -10.60
CA SER A 108 -4.17 -17.21 -9.80
C SER A 108 -4.44 -18.53 -10.49
N GLU A 109 -5.58 -18.69 -11.16
CA GLU A 109 -5.84 -19.84 -12.02
C GLU A 109 -4.79 -19.95 -13.15
N GLN A 110 -4.34 -18.83 -13.72
CA GLN A 110 -3.26 -18.81 -14.72
C GLN A 110 -1.88 -19.09 -14.14
N TYR A 111 -1.57 -18.60 -12.93
CA TYR A 111 -0.29 -18.83 -12.26
C TYR A 111 -0.13 -20.29 -11.81
N MET A 112 -1.19 -20.90 -11.29
CA MET A 112 -1.19 -22.33 -10.94
C MET A 112 -1.04 -23.22 -12.18
N ARG A 113 -1.67 -22.84 -13.31
CA ARG A 113 -1.47 -23.53 -14.60
C ARG A 113 -0.03 -23.45 -15.11
N HIS A 114 0.65 -22.31 -14.93
CA HIS A 114 2.06 -22.17 -15.33
C HIS A 114 3.05 -22.90 -14.40
N GLN A 115 2.77 -22.99 -13.09
CA GLN A 115 3.59 -23.78 -12.17
C GLN A 115 3.43 -25.29 -12.37
N ALA A 116 2.21 -25.78 -12.62
CA ALA A 116 1.97 -27.18 -12.94
C ALA A 116 2.81 -27.66 -14.14
N HIS A 117 2.93 -26.82 -15.17
CA HIS A 117 3.73 -27.13 -16.35
C HIS A 117 5.26 -27.10 -16.12
N LYS A 118 5.73 -26.42 -15.06
CA LYS A 118 7.15 -26.39 -14.69
C LYS A 118 7.54 -27.55 -13.78
N GLY A 119 6.59 -28.10 -13.01
CA GLY A 119 6.77 -29.31 -12.20
C GLY A 119 6.92 -30.59 -13.03
N ASP A 120 6.26 -30.68 -14.20
CA ASP A 120 6.33 -31.84 -15.09
C ASP A 120 7.63 -31.92 -15.93
N MET A 121 8.51 -30.91 -15.84
CA MET A 121 9.78 -30.82 -16.58
C MET A 121 11.02 -31.13 -15.72
N LEU A 122 10.84 -31.49 -14.45
CA LEU A 122 11.88 -31.95 -13.52
C LEU A 122 11.63 -33.41 -13.13
#